data_AF-A0A1X7VQJ4-F1
#
_entry.id   AF-A0A1X7VQJ4-F1
#
_cell.length_a   1.000
_cell.length_b   1.000
_cell.length_c   1.000
_cell.angle_alpha   90.00
_cell.angle_beta   90.00
_cell.angle_gamma   90.00
#
_symmetry.space_group_name_H-M   'P 1'
#
loop_
_entity.id
_entity.type
_entity.pdbx_description
1 polymer ?
#
loop_
_entity_poly.entity_id
_entity_poly.type
_entity_poly.pdbx_seq_one_letter_code
_entity_poly.pdbx_strand_id
1 'polypeptide(L)'
;SATAPSSLTVVSKTATTITVSWTALDSSDADGYVVNVTSDTDTVQTVQVEGSSNNTITLNGLRELTTYSITVRAYQQLLGPAIVFTHCQPEGIYLVHNQNCYPNVSYFWDSRVNTVTEAISCVLPGTSLTTGQWVRVADPDDPVDCNSNGASDPFRCTNVTSPATLNLYLAQGLPAVQEGWYKCCLPTDCSDPNTNIIFANIFRFAEIESFIVSDLPFDMTVYSQEYKLNCIKIGYYRYDGISMSIGSTALASYTNCDDRFSYCPSTVLVSSANTVRYTVNITWDGMTVSSGSISQSTTGDQMYQCVLDNLSGADRTRTLTIK
;
A
#
# COMPACT_ATOMS: atom_id res chain seq x y z
N SER A 1 0.73 40.29 0.95
CA SER A 1 0.98 40.14 2.39
C SER A 1 -0.34 39.72 3.00
N ALA A 2 -0.46 38.50 3.51
CA ALA A 2 -1.74 38.01 4.04
C ALA A 2 -2.17 38.83 5.26
N THR A 3 -3.43 39.27 5.28
CA THR A 3 -4.03 40.01 6.39
C THR A 3 -4.07 39.11 7.62
N ALA A 4 -3.59 39.59 8.78
CA ALA A 4 -3.67 38.83 10.01
C ALA A 4 -5.12 38.84 10.55
N PRO A 5 -5.68 37.68 10.95
CA PRO A 5 -6.98 37.65 11.61
C PRO A 5 -6.92 38.39 12.96
N SER A 6 -8.04 39.01 13.34
CA SER A 6 -8.15 39.80 14.57
C SER A 6 -9.11 39.16 15.57
N SER A 7 -9.14 39.68 16.79
CA SER A 7 -10.13 39.32 17.83
C SER A 7 -10.17 37.82 18.19
N LEU A 8 -9.02 37.15 18.22
CA LEU A 8 -8.93 35.77 18.68
C LEU A 8 -9.41 35.68 20.14
N THR A 9 -10.45 34.90 20.39
CA THR A 9 -11.09 34.73 21.69
C THR A 9 -11.35 33.25 21.98
N VAL A 10 -11.41 32.90 23.27
CA VAL A 10 -11.86 31.58 23.73
C VAL A 10 -13.37 31.61 23.95
N VAL A 11 -14.09 30.72 23.27
CA VAL A 11 -15.56 30.59 23.33
C VAL A 11 -15.99 29.65 24.45
N SER A 12 -15.29 28.53 24.61
CA SER A 12 -15.58 27.55 25.66
C SER A 12 -14.33 26.73 26.01
N LYS A 13 -14.30 26.19 27.23
CA LYS A 13 -13.19 25.34 27.73
C LYS A 13 -13.72 24.21 28.62
N THR A 14 -13.20 23.02 28.42
CA THR A 14 -13.37 21.86 29.31
C THR A 14 -12.00 21.37 29.80
N ALA A 15 -11.95 20.23 30.49
CA ALA A 15 -10.70 19.61 30.96
C ALA A 15 -9.76 19.24 29.79
N THR A 16 -10.31 18.81 28.65
CA THR A 16 -9.54 18.29 27.51
C THR A 16 -9.84 18.98 26.17
N THR A 17 -10.67 20.03 26.19
CA THR A 17 -11.05 20.77 24.97
C THR A 17 -11.04 22.29 25.16
N ILE A 18 -10.69 23.01 24.09
CA ILE A 18 -10.77 24.48 24.02
C ILE A 18 -11.42 24.85 22.68
N THR A 19 -12.48 25.65 22.70
CA THR A 19 -13.06 26.24 21.48
C THR A 19 -12.63 27.69 21.36
N VAL A 20 -12.09 28.06 20.21
CA VAL A 20 -11.65 29.44 19.91
C VAL A 20 -12.37 29.98 18.68
N SER A 21 -12.55 31.30 18.65
CA SER A 21 -13.11 32.02 17.50
C SER A 21 -12.30 33.27 17.19
N TRP A 22 -12.37 33.75 15.95
CA TRP A 22 -11.71 34.98 15.49
C TRP A 22 -12.61 35.76 14.52
N THR A 23 -12.21 36.97 14.16
CA THR A 23 -12.89 37.72 13.10
C THR A 23 -12.57 37.09 11.74
N ALA A 24 -13.61 36.68 11.00
CA ALA A 24 -13.46 36.20 9.63
C ALA A 24 -12.90 37.32 8.74
N LEU A 25 -12.03 36.94 7.80
CA LEU A 25 -11.51 37.78 6.74
C LEU A 25 -12.31 37.56 5.46
N ASP A 26 -12.28 38.57 4.58
CA ASP A 26 -12.86 38.46 3.25
C ASP A 26 -12.15 37.39 2.43
N SER A 27 -12.87 36.79 1.47
CA SER A 27 -12.29 35.77 0.58
C SER A 27 -11.18 36.32 -0.33
N SER A 28 -11.05 37.65 -0.45
CA SER A 28 -9.89 38.27 -1.12
C SER A 28 -8.60 38.16 -0.30
N ASP A 29 -8.72 38.01 1.02
CA ASP A 29 -7.63 38.17 1.98
C ASP A 29 -7.17 36.84 2.59
N ALA A 30 -8.03 35.82 2.53
CA ALA A 30 -7.76 34.48 3.03
C ALA A 30 -8.60 33.43 2.30
N ASP A 31 -8.04 32.24 2.07
CA ASP A 31 -8.78 31.04 1.66
C ASP A 31 -9.09 30.12 2.84
N GLY A 32 -8.44 30.36 3.98
CA GLY A 32 -8.65 29.66 5.24
C GLY A 32 -7.66 30.09 6.31
N TYR A 33 -7.61 29.33 7.40
CA TYR A 33 -6.78 29.62 8.57
C TYR A 33 -5.97 28.40 9.00
N VAL A 34 -4.79 28.65 9.56
CA VAL A 34 -3.98 27.66 10.29
C VAL A 34 -3.98 28.05 11.75
N VAL A 35 -4.40 27.12 12.61
CA VAL A 35 -4.41 27.25 14.06
C VAL A 35 -3.27 26.41 14.63
N ASN A 36 -2.27 27.07 15.23
CA ASN A 36 -1.16 26.43 15.90
C ASN A 36 -1.34 26.49 17.40
N VAL A 37 -1.31 25.31 18.04
CA VAL A 37 -1.38 25.11 19.47
C VAL A 37 -0.02 24.66 19.96
N THR A 38 0.56 25.41 20.88
CA THR A 38 1.86 25.12 21.48
C THR A 38 1.69 25.02 22.99
N SER A 39 2.55 24.24 23.64
CA SER A 39 2.75 24.24 25.08
C SER A 39 4.16 24.74 25.39
N ASP A 40 4.49 24.94 26.66
CA ASP A 40 5.79 25.51 27.09
C ASP A 40 7.02 24.74 26.53
N THR A 41 6.85 23.48 26.11
CA THR A 41 7.94 22.62 25.64
C THR A 41 7.83 22.16 24.19
N ASP A 42 6.66 22.21 23.55
CA ASP A 42 6.47 21.62 22.20
C ASP A 42 5.24 22.16 21.44
N THR A 43 5.27 21.99 20.11
CA THR A 43 4.09 22.12 19.24
C THR A 43 3.15 20.95 19.47
N VAL A 44 1.91 21.23 19.87
CA VAL A 44 0.94 20.21 20.28
C VAL A 44 0.05 19.82 19.09
N GLN A 45 -0.42 20.82 18.34
CA GLN A 45 -1.33 20.59 17.22
C GLN A 45 -1.24 21.74 16.22
N THR A 46 -1.31 21.40 14.93
CA THR A 46 -1.53 22.34 13.84
C THR A 46 -2.78 21.90 13.11
N VAL A 47 -3.79 22.78 13.04
CA VAL A 47 -5.06 22.48 12.37
C VAL A 47 -5.31 23.47 11.25
N GLN A 48 -5.67 22.95 10.09
CA GLN A 48 -6.11 23.75 8.97
C GLN A 48 -7.64 23.86 8.98
N VAL A 49 -8.14 25.08 8.80
CA VAL A 49 -9.56 25.42 8.68
C VAL A 49 -9.77 25.98 7.29
N GLU A 50 -10.41 25.21 6.43
CA GLU A 50 -10.70 25.64 5.05
C GLU A 50 -11.90 26.59 5.02
N GLY A 51 -11.84 27.61 4.16
CA GLY A 51 -12.90 28.60 3.98
C GLY A 51 -12.63 29.88 4.78
N SER A 52 -12.66 31.02 4.09
CA SER A 52 -12.43 32.34 4.67
C SER A 52 -13.49 32.73 5.73
N SER A 53 -14.72 32.23 5.57
CA SER A 53 -15.84 32.44 6.49
C SER A 53 -15.81 31.53 7.73
N ASN A 54 -14.98 30.47 7.73
CA ASN A 54 -14.89 29.55 8.87
C ASN A 54 -13.97 30.13 9.94
N ASN A 55 -14.57 30.67 10.99
CA ASN A 55 -13.88 31.50 11.98
C ASN A 55 -13.90 30.94 13.40
N THR A 56 -14.24 29.66 13.57
CA THR A 56 -14.35 28.99 14.88
C THR A 56 -13.84 27.57 14.76
N ILE A 57 -13.12 27.08 15.78
CA ILE A 57 -12.67 25.68 15.87
C ILE A 57 -12.66 25.17 17.31
N THR A 58 -12.97 23.88 17.49
CA THR A 58 -12.78 23.16 18.75
C THR A 58 -11.51 22.30 18.68
N LEU A 59 -10.57 22.59 19.58
CA LEU A 59 -9.34 21.85 19.80
C LEU A 59 -9.61 20.76 20.84
N ASN A 60 -9.30 19.50 20.51
CA ASN A 60 -9.58 18.32 21.33
C ASN A 60 -8.29 17.61 21.76
N GLY A 61 -8.36 16.75 22.78
CA GLY A 61 -7.23 15.92 23.20
C GLY A 61 -6.16 16.69 23.98
N LEU A 62 -6.52 17.80 24.60
CA LEU A 62 -5.62 18.60 25.44
C LEU A 62 -5.44 17.94 26.81
N ARG A 63 -4.25 18.06 27.37
CA ARG A 63 -3.90 17.56 28.70
C ARG A 63 -4.42 18.50 29.78
N GLU A 64 -4.93 17.93 30.86
CA GLU A 64 -5.37 18.69 32.03
C GLU A 64 -4.20 19.45 32.66
N LEU A 65 -4.51 20.57 33.32
CA LEU A 65 -3.53 21.41 34.04
C LEU A 65 -2.33 21.89 33.19
N THR A 66 -2.47 21.93 31.86
CA THR A 66 -1.41 22.38 30.94
C THR A 66 -1.74 23.76 30.36
N THR A 67 -0.73 24.63 30.29
CA THR A 67 -0.83 25.95 29.64
C THR A 67 -0.61 25.80 28.13
N TYR A 68 -1.52 26.39 27.34
CA TYR A 68 -1.45 26.37 25.88
C TYR A 68 -1.39 27.80 25.33
N SER A 69 -0.53 27.99 24.32
CA SER A 69 -0.49 29.19 23.48
C SER A 69 -1.09 28.85 22.11
N ILE A 70 -2.16 29.56 21.76
CA ILE A 70 -2.92 29.36 20.53
C ILE A 70 -2.69 30.55 19.61
N THR A 71 -2.25 30.29 18.39
CA THR A 71 -2.07 31.31 17.35
C THR A 71 -2.88 30.95 16.13
N VAL A 72 -3.50 31.94 15.49
CA VAL A 72 -4.26 31.76 14.25
C VAL A 72 -3.62 32.63 13.18
N ARG A 73 -3.37 32.04 12.01
CA ARG A 73 -2.81 32.73 10.84
C ARG A 73 -3.69 32.45 9.63
N ALA A 74 -4.02 33.48 8.87
CA ALA A 74 -4.70 33.30 7.59
C ALA A 74 -3.70 32.79 6.53
N TYR A 75 -4.17 31.96 5.60
CA TYR A 75 -3.43 31.58 4.42
C TYR A 75 -4.21 31.95 3.15
N GLN A 76 -3.48 32.31 2.10
CA GLN A 76 -3.98 32.39 0.73
C GLN A 76 -3.37 31.23 -0.04
N GLN A 77 -4.20 30.42 -0.66
CA GLN A 77 -3.81 29.24 -1.42
C GLN A 77 -3.37 29.68 -2.82
N LEU A 78 -2.09 30.03 -2.97
CA LEU A 78 -1.46 30.11 -4.29
C LEU A 78 -1.07 28.68 -4.72
N LEU A 79 -2.01 27.87 -5.18
CA LEU A 79 -1.69 26.54 -5.71
C LEU A 79 -2.21 26.37 -7.14
N GLY A 80 -1.26 26.37 -8.08
CA GLY A 80 -1.40 25.61 -9.33
C GLY A 80 -1.37 24.09 -9.04
N PRO A 81 -1.30 23.24 -10.08
CA PRO A 81 -1.31 21.78 -9.89
C PRO A 81 -0.24 21.36 -8.88
N ALA A 82 -0.64 20.54 -7.91
CA ALA A 82 0.27 19.99 -6.92
C ALA A 82 1.33 19.13 -7.62
N ILE A 83 2.60 19.50 -7.45
CA ILE A 83 3.72 18.60 -7.74
C ILE A 83 3.90 17.79 -6.46
N VAL A 84 3.47 16.52 -6.49
CA VAL A 84 3.75 15.58 -5.41
C VAL A 84 5.22 15.18 -5.53
N PHE A 85 6.04 15.61 -4.58
CA PHE A 85 7.41 15.14 -4.46
C PHE A 85 7.43 13.94 -3.50
N THR A 86 7.37 12.73 -4.04
CA THR A 86 7.53 11.51 -3.25
C THR A 86 9.00 11.36 -2.87
N HIS A 87 9.37 11.86 -1.68
CA HIS A 87 10.71 11.59 -1.14
C HIS A 87 10.72 10.19 -0.52
N CYS A 88 11.31 9.22 -1.21
CA CYS A 88 11.65 7.94 -0.63
C CYS A 88 12.76 8.18 0.42
N GLN A 89 12.49 7.94 1.71
CA GLN A 89 13.53 7.85 2.76
C GLN A 89 13.80 6.39 3.22
N PRO A 90 14.10 5.43 2.33
CA PRO A 90 14.49 4.10 2.76
C PRO A 90 15.96 4.10 3.21
N GLU A 91 16.21 3.50 4.38
CA GLU A 91 17.54 3.07 4.81
C GLU A 91 17.95 1.81 4.02
N GLY A 92 18.29 1.97 2.73
CA GLY A 92 18.79 0.87 1.91
C GLY A 92 18.23 0.81 0.49
N ILE A 93 18.33 -0.37 -0.12
CA ILE A 93 17.83 -0.65 -1.47
C ILE A 93 16.29 -0.64 -1.49
N TYR A 94 15.72 -0.08 -2.55
CA TYR A 94 14.27 0.00 -2.73
C TYR A 94 13.89 -0.04 -4.21
N LEU A 95 12.61 -0.26 -4.47
CA LEU A 95 12.06 -0.21 -5.82
C LEU A 95 11.30 1.11 -6.03
N VAL A 96 11.37 1.67 -7.24
CA VAL A 96 10.57 2.80 -7.67
C VAL A 96 9.81 2.40 -8.93
N HIS A 97 8.54 2.76 -8.97
CA HIS A 97 7.70 2.55 -10.15
C HIS A 97 6.62 3.63 -10.18
N ASN A 98 6.47 4.31 -11.32
CA ASN A 98 5.50 5.41 -11.47
C ASN A 98 5.58 6.45 -10.32
N GLN A 99 6.81 6.85 -9.96
CA GLN A 99 7.11 7.83 -8.90
C GLN A 99 6.72 7.40 -7.48
N ASN A 100 6.30 6.15 -7.29
CA ASN A 100 6.04 5.57 -5.97
C ASN A 100 7.17 4.64 -5.55
N CYS A 101 7.49 4.64 -4.26
CA CYS A 101 8.49 3.76 -3.67
C CYS A 101 7.82 2.46 -3.21
N TYR A 102 8.48 1.34 -3.44
CA TYR A 102 8.00 0.00 -3.10
C TYR A 102 9.04 -0.72 -2.25
N PRO A 103 8.62 -1.40 -1.17
CA PRO A 103 9.52 -2.15 -0.31
C PRO A 103 9.98 -3.44 -0.97
N ASN A 104 10.78 -4.21 -0.24
CA ASN A 104 11.10 -5.58 -0.61
C ASN A 104 9.83 -6.43 -0.71
N VAL A 105 9.81 -7.39 -1.64
CA VAL A 105 8.69 -8.32 -1.87
C VAL A 105 7.46 -7.58 -2.41
N SER A 106 7.66 -6.84 -3.51
CA SER A 106 6.61 -6.05 -4.17
C SER A 106 6.11 -6.69 -5.47
N TYR A 107 4.92 -6.29 -5.92
CA TYR A 107 4.22 -6.89 -7.07
C TYR A 107 4.01 -5.89 -8.20
N PHE A 108 4.32 -6.30 -9.43
CA PHE A 108 4.19 -5.48 -10.62
C PHE A 108 3.49 -6.24 -11.74
N TRP A 109 2.37 -5.71 -12.19
CA TRP A 109 1.63 -6.25 -13.32
C TRP A 109 2.34 -5.88 -14.64
N ASP A 110 2.62 -6.87 -15.48
CA ASP A 110 3.43 -6.77 -16.71
C ASP A 110 2.99 -5.62 -17.64
N SER A 111 1.67 -5.41 -17.77
CA SER A 111 1.11 -4.37 -18.63
C SER A 111 1.43 -2.96 -18.15
N ARG A 112 1.95 -2.82 -16.93
CA ARG A 112 2.42 -1.57 -16.33
C ARG A 112 3.93 -1.48 -16.30
N VAL A 113 4.65 -2.41 -16.89
CA VAL A 113 6.11 -2.47 -16.91
C VAL A 113 6.60 -2.57 -18.36
N ASN A 114 5.78 -2.17 -19.33
CA ASN A 114 5.99 -2.45 -20.77
C ASN A 114 6.69 -1.32 -21.55
N THR A 115 7.16 -0.29 -20.86
CA THR A 115 7.91 0.82 -21.44
C THR A 115 8.99 1.30 -20.50
N VAL A 116 9.99 2.01 -21.03
CA VAL A 116 11.07 2.60 -20.22
C VAL A 116 10.57 3.60 -19.18
N THR A 117 9.49 4.33 -19.47
CA THR A 117 8.87 5.30 -18.55
C THR A 117 8.12 4.64 -17.41
N GLU A 118 7.75 3.38 -17.57
CA GLU A 118 7.04 2.57 -16.58
C GLU A 118 7.93 1.45 -16.01
N ALA A 119 9.25 1.57 -16.17
CA ALA A 119 10.19 0.58 -15.66
C ALA A 119 10.08 0.42 -14.14
N ILE A 120 10.46 -0.76 -13.66
CA ILE A 120 10.76 -1.00 -12.25
C ILE A 120 12.21 -0.54 -12.05
N SER A 121 12.41 0.53 -11.29
CA SER A 121 13.73 1.03 -10.94
C SER A 121 14.17 0.46 -9.62
N CYS A 122 15.21 -0.36 -9.62
CA CYS A 122 15.89 -0.75 -8.40
C CYS A 122 16.94 0.30 -8.05
N VAL A 123 16.88 0.88 -6.87
CA VAL A 123 17.68 2.06 -6.49
C VAL A 123 18.39 1.81 -5.17
N LEU A 124 19.69 2.12 -5.12
CA LEU A 124 20.50 2.14 -3.90
C LEU A 124 21.08 3.55 -3.67
N PRO A 125 20.52 4.34 -2.73
CA PRO A 125 20.98 5.70 -2.43
C PRO A 125 22.44 5.76 -2.01
N GLY A 126 23.09 6.89 -2.28
CA GLY A 126 24.43 7.20 -1.75
C GLY A 126 25.55 6.31 -2.29
N THR A 127 25.27 5.44 -3.26
CA THR A 127 26.26 4.57 -3.90
C THR A 127 26.29 4.81 -5.40
N SER A 128 27.41 4.47 -6.03
CA SER A 128 27.52 4.45 -7.49
C SER A 128 27.41 3.04 -8.03
N LEU A 129 26.70 2.88 -9.14
CA LEU A 129 26.56 1.59 -9.81
C LEU A 129 27.91 1.10 -10.31
N THR A 130 28.24 -0.15 -10.03
CA THR A 130 29.44 -0.81 -10.56
C THR A 130 29.07 -1.79 -11.65
N THR A 131 28.29 -2.82 -11.29
CA THR A 131 27.74 -3.78 -12.25
C THR A 131 26.22 -3.80 -12.13
N GLY A 132 25.71 -4.24 -10.97
CA GLY A 132 24.29 -4.44 -10.72
C GLY A 132 23.67 -5.52 -11.60
N GLN A 133 22.64 -6.19 -11.12
CA GLN A 133 22.05 -7.28 -11.88
C GLN A 133 20.61 -7.56 -11.50
N TRP A 134 19.79 -7.88 -12.50
CA TRP A 134 18.51 -8.54 -12.32
C TRP A 134 18.66 -10.03 -12.60
N VAL A 135 18.12 -10.86 -11.73
CA VAL A 135 18.21 -12.32 -11.83
C VAL A 135 16.85 -12.93 -11.52
N ARG A 136 16.47 -13.97 -12.28
CA ARG A 136 15.27 -14.75 -11.99
C ARG A 136 15.51 -15.62 -10.76
N VAL A 137 14.57 -15.62 -9.81
CA VAL A 137 14.71 -16.46 -8.62
C VAL A 137 14.56 -17.95 -8.96
N ALA A 138 13.76 -18.28 -9.98
CA ALA A 138 13.57 -19.64 -10.45
C ALA A 138 14.81 -20.22 -11.15
N ASP A 139 15.68 -19.36 -11.69
CA ASP A 139 16.94 -19.75 -12.33
C ASP A 139 18.06 -18.76 -11.93
N PRO A 140 18.68 -18.97 -10.75
CA PRO A 140 19.67 -18.04 -10.21
C PRO A 140 20.96 -17.97 -11.03
N ASP A 141 21.24 -18.98 -11.84
CA ASP A 141 22.46 -19.10 -12.65
C ASP A 141 22.30 -18.42 -14.04
N ASP A 142 21.07 -18.06 -14.42
CA ASP A 142 20.72 -17.38 -15.67
C ASP A 142 20.19 -15.96 -15.40
N PRO A 143 21.07 -14.93 -15.40
CA PRO A 143 20.65 -13.56 -15.18
C PRO A 143 19.79 -13.05 -16.32
N VAL A 144 18.98 -12.02 -16.04
CA VAL A 144 18.15 -11.40 -17.06
C VAL A 144 19.04 -10.79 -18.15
N ASP A 145 18.88 -11.24 -19.40
CA ASP A 145 19.56 -10.63 -20.53
C ASP A 145 18.87 -9.32 -20.93
N CYS A 146 19.42 -8.21 -20.43
CA CYS A 146 18.94 -6.85 -20.67
C CYS A 146 19.01 -6.37 -22.14
N ASN A 147 19.60 -7.14 -23.05
CA ASN A 147 19.69 -6.81 -24.48
C ASN A 147 18.80 -7.70 -25.36
N SER A 148 18.11 -8.66 -24.76
CA SER A 148 17.25 -9.58 -25.49
C SER A 148 15.89 -8.96 -25.81
N ASN A 149 15.27 -9.48 -26.86
CA ASN A 149 13.85 -9.30 -27.15
C ASN A 149 13.20 -10.68 -27.38
N GLY A 150 13.83 -11.74 -26.88
CA GLY A 150 13.39 -13.12 -27.03
C GLY A 150 12.31 -13.49 -26.01
N ALA A 151 11.61 -14.59 -26.26
CA ALA A 151 10.63 -15.10 -25.29
C ALA A 151 11.30 -15.68 -24.02
N SER A 152 12.59 -16.04 -24.08
CA SER A 152 13.36 -16.42 -22.88
C SER A 152 13.65 -15.21 -21.99
N ASP A 153 13.88 -14.05 -22.60
CA ASP A 153 14.31 -12.82 -21.95
C ASP A 153 13.56 -11.64 -22.54
N PRO A 154 12.29 -11.43 -22.13
CA PRO A 154 11.46 -10.38 -22.69
C PRO A 154 11.79 -8.99 -22.12
N PHE A 155 12.91 -8.84 -21.42
CA PHE A 155 13.25 -7.64 -20.66
C PHE A 155 14.37 -6.82 -21.29
N ARG A 156 14.30 -5.52 -21.06
CA ARG A 156 15.36 -4.57 -21.28
C ARG A 156 15.68 -3.85 -20.00
N CYS A 157 16.91 -3.36 -19.92
CA CYS A 157 17.35 -2.59 -18.77
C CYS A 157 17.98 -1.27 -19.21
N THR A 158 17.86 -0.27 -18.35
CA THR A 158 18.69 0.94 -18.41
C THR A 158 19.29 1.16 -17.04
N ASN A 159 20.37 1.93 -16.95
CA ASN A 159 21.01 2.17 -15.68
C ASN A 159 21.34 3.65 -15.48
N VAL A 160 21.49 4.02 -14.22
CA VAL A 160 22.00 5.33 -13.81
C VAL A 160 23.12 5.08 -12.82
N THR A 161 24.26 5.75 -13.05
CA THR A 161 25.46 5.53 -12.23
C THR A 161 25.30 6.07 -10.82
N SER A 162 24.62 7.20 -10.61
CA SER A 162 24.46 7.79 -9.27
C SER A 162 23.11 8.52 -9.12
N PRO A 163 22.28 8.17 -8.12
CA PRO A 163 22.45 7.00 -7.25
C PRO A 163 22.41 5.70 -8.06
N ALA A 164 23.05 4.64 -7.58
CA ALA A 164 23.10 3.36 -8.27
C ALA A 164 21.66 2.90 -8.58
N THR A 165 21.31 2.85 -9.86
CA THR A 165 19.95 2.52 -10.30
C THR A 165 20.01 1.56 -11.47
N LEU A 166 19.22 0.49 -11.38
CA LEU A 166 19.03 -0.47 -12.46
C LEU A 166 17.54 -0.62 -12.76
N ASN A 167 17.14 -0.16 -13.94
CA ASN A 167 15.76 -0.22 -14.41
C ASN A 167 15.50 -1.54 -15.14
N LEU A 168 14.31 -2.09 -14.98
CA LEU A 168 13.81 -3.27 -15.68
C LEU A 168 12.46 -2.98 -16.31
N TYR A 169 12.31 -3.22 -17.61
CA TYR A 169 11.05 -3.11 -18.32
C TYR A 169 10.93 -4.16 -19.42
N LEU A 170 9.72 -4.49 -19.80
CA LEU A 170 9.41 -5.45 -20.84
C LEU A 170 9.54 -4.81 -22.22
N ALA A 171 10.28 -5.46 -23.12
CA ALA A 171 10.34 -5.09 -24.54
C ALA A 171 9.15 -5.65 -25.34
N GLN A 172 8.54 -6.73 -24.83
CA GLN A 172 7.39 -7.42 -25.40
C GLN A 172 6.54 -8.05 -24.28
N GLY A 173 5.44 -8.70 -24.62
CA GLY A 173 4.60 -9.36 -23.61
C GLY A 173 5.39 -10.39 -22.78
N LEU A 174 5.07 -10.49 -21.48
CA LEU A 174 5.70 -11.45 -20.58
C LEU A 174 5.15 -12.87 -20.87
N PRO A 175 6.00 -13.87 -21.19
CA PRO A 175 5.54 -15.25 -21.33
C PRO A 175 5.23 -15.88 -19.97
N ALA A 176 4.31 -16.85 -19.93
CA ALA A 176 3.91 -17.52 -18.68
C ALA A 176 5.09 -18.16 -17.93
N VAL A 177 6.03 -18.75 -18.66
CA VAL A 177 7.24 -19.38 -18.09
C VAL A 177 8.22 -18.38 -17.46
N GLN A 178 8.05 -17.09 -17.74
CA GLN A 178 8.87 -16.01 -17.20
C GLN A 178 8.13 -15.26 -16.07
N GLU A 179 6.92 -15.66 -15.67
CA GLU A 179 6.29 -15.05 -14.50
C GLU A 179 7.01 -15.43 -13.20
N GLY A 180 6.96 -14.53 -12.22
CA GLY A 180 7.37 -14.85 -10.85
C GLY A 180 8.35 -13.85 -10.27
N TRP A 181 9.22 -14.35 -9.40
CA TRP A 181 10.11 -13.53 -8.60
C TRP A 181 11.42 -13.22 -9.32
N TYR A 182 11.79 -11.95 -9.27
CA TYR A 182 13.04 -11.38 -9.73
C TYR A 182 13.74 -10.76 -8.54
N LYS A 183 15.06 -10.98 -8.46
CA LYS A 183 15.92 -10.30 -7.49
C LYS A 183 16.77 -9.25 -8.23
N CYS A 184 16.84 -8.05 -7.68
CA CYS A 184 17.78 -7.03 -8.08
C CYS A 184 18.92 -6.96 -7.06
N CYS A 185 20.15 -6.90 -7.56
CA CYS A 185 21.36 -6.77 -6.77
C CYS A 185 22.06 -5.44 -7.09
N LEU A 186 22.37 -4.66 -6.06
CA LEU A 186 23.09 -3.38 -6.14
C LEU A 186 24.05 -3.17 -4.96
N PRO A 187 25.17 -2.45 -5.14
CA PRO A 187 25.60 -1.81 -6.39
C PRO A 187 26.33 -2.77 -7.34
N THR A 188 26.66 -3.96 -6.86
CA THR A 188 27.33 -5.06 -7.57
C THR A 188 26.34 -6.16 -7.97
N ASP A 189 26.78 -7.12 -8.77
CA ASP A 189 25.97 -8.24 -9.24
C ASP A 189 25.60 -9.23 -8.13
N CYS A 190 24.71 -10.18 -8.45
CA CYS A 190 24.16 -11.11 -7.47
C CYS A 190 25.14 -12.21 -7.00
N SER A 191 26.35 -12.27 -7.56
CA SER A 191 27.38 -13.21 -7.12
C SER A 191 28.15 -12.68 -5.91
N ASP A 192 28.13 -11.36 -5.68
CA ASP A 192 28.74 -10.73 -4.51
C ASP A 192 27.86 -10.95 -3.27
N PRO A 193 28.36 -11.64 -2.23
CA PRO A 193 27.59 -11.90 -1.01
C PRO A 193 27.26 -10.63 -0.20
N ASN A 194 27.93 -9.50 -0.49
CA ASN A 194 27.70 -8.22 0.19
C ASN A 194 26.81 -7.27 -0.61
N THR A 195 26.31 -7.69 -1.78
CA THR A 195 25.36 -6.89 -2.55
C THR A 195 24.03 -6.75 -1.81
N ASN A 196 23.37 -5.61 -1.97
CA ASN A 196 22.03 -5.41 -1.45
C ASN A 196 21.04 -6.06 -2.41
N ILE A 197 20.04 -6.75 -1.85
CA ILE A 197 19.09 -7.53 -2.63
C ILE A 197 17.69 -7.03 -2.36
N ILE A 198 16.90 -6.88 -3.43
CA ILE A 198 15.47 -6.62 -3.35
C ILE A 198 14.68 -7.47 -4.33
N PHE A 199 13.49 -7.90 -3.93
CA PHE A 199 12.64 -8.80 -4.69
C PHE A 199 11.41 -8.09 -5.26
N ALA A 200 11.13 -8.39 -6.52
CA ALA A 200 9.94 -7.96 -7.26
C ALA A 200 9.27 -9.17 -7.91
N ASN A 201 7.97 -9.31 -7.79
CA ASN A 201 7.19 -10.28 -8.52
C ASN A 201 6.60 -9.60 -9.75
N ILE A 202 6.82 -10.18 -10.94
CA ILE A 202 6.27 -9.67 -12.20
C ILE A 202 5.36 -10.75 -12.79
N PHE A 203 4.12 -10.36 -13.10
CA PHE A 203 3.03 -11.29 -13.47
C PHE A 203 2.09 -10.67 -14.52
N ARG A 204 1.38 -11.49 -15.28
CA ARG A 204 0.60 -11.08 -16.48
C ARG A 204 -0.86 -10.74 -16.25
N PHE A 205 -1.49 -11.45 -15.32
CA PHE A 205 -2.92 -11.34 -15.06
C PHE A 205 -3.13 -10.72 -13.68
N ALA A 206 -3.72 -11.47 -12.75
CA ALA A 206 -3.86 -11.07 -11.37
C ALA A 206 -3.01 -11.97 -10.46
N GLU A 207 -2.63 -11.42 -9.31
CA GLU A 207 -1.82 -12.10 -8.28
C GLU A 207 -2.46 -11.91 -6.89
N ILE A 208 -2.17 -12.83 -5.97
CA ILE A 208 -2.53 -12.67 -4.56
C ILE A 208 -1.34 -12.04 -3.84
N GLU A 209 -1.44 -10.74 -3.61
CA GLU A 209 -0.44 -9.93 -2.91
C GLU A 209 -0.25 -10.43 -1.48
N SER A 210 -1.35 -10.68 -0.77
CA SER A 210 -1.32 -11.21 0.59
C SER A 210 -2.60 -11.94 0.97
N PHE A 211 -2.48 -12.85 1.94
CA PHE A 211 -3.59 -13.52 2.58
C PHE A 211 -3.33 -13.59 4.09
N ILE A 212 -4.08 -12.81 4.86
CA ILE A 212 -3.80 -12.54 6.28
C ILE A 212 -5.07 -12.63 7.12
N VAL A 213 -4.88 -12.87 8.42
CA VAL A 213 -5.93 -12.75 9.43
C VAL A 213 -5.89 -11.37 10.06
N SER A 214 -7.05 -10.79 10.34
CA SER A 214 -7.21 -9.60 11.18
C SER A 214 -8.21 -9.86 12.28
N ASP A 215 -8.17 -9.02 13.33
CA ASP A 215 -9.08 -9.08 14.47
C ASP A 215 -9.04 -10.43 15.23
N LEU A 216 -7.91 -11.16 15.16
CA LEU A 216 -7.74 -12.40 15.91
C LEU A 216 -7.70 -12.11 17.42
N PRO A 217 -8.57 -12.72 18.25
CA PRO A 217 -8.58 -12.47 19.69
C PRO A 217 -7.26 -12.86 20.36
N PHE A 218 -6.78 -12.03 21.28
CA PHE A 218 -5.59 -12.34 22.08
C PHE A 218 -5.85 -13.45 23.11
N ASP A 219 -7.05 -13.47 23.69
CA ASP A 219 -7.47 -14.51 24.62
C ASP A 219 -8.23 -15.61 23.87
N MET A 220 -7.53 -16.71 23.60
CA MET A 220 -8.08 -17.85 22.88
C MET A 220 -8.90 -18.80 23.78
N THR A 221 -9.11 -18.44 25.06
CA THR A 221 -9.91 -19.24 26.00
C THR A 221 -11.39 -18.85 26.00
N VAL A 222 -11.72 -17.69 25.40
CA VAL A 222 -13.10 -17.19 25.28
C VAL A 222 -13.70 -17.64 23.95
N TYR A 223 -14.82 -18.36 24.02
CA TYR A 223 -15.57 -18.83 22.86
C TYR A 223 -16.96 -18.19 22.79
N SER A 224 -17.51 -17.92 21.60
CA SER A 224 -16.90 -18.10 20.28
C SER A 224 -15.92 -16.99 19.92
N GLN A 225 -14.80 -17.35 19.28
CA GLN A 225 -13.85 -16.39 18.73
C GLN A 225 -14.35 -15.86 17.38
N GLU A 226 -14.19 -14.57 17.15
CA GLU A 226 -14.52 -13.92 15.88
C GLU A 226 -13.28 -13.24 15.32
N TYR A 227 -13.02 -13.46 14.03
CA TYR A 227 -11.91 -12.83 13.31
C TYR A 227 -12.22 -12.76 11.82
N LYS A 228 -11.33 -12.14 11.05
CA LYS A 228 -11.52 -11.95 9.61
C LYS A 228 -10.37 -12.48 8.81
N LEU A 229 -10.68 -13.16 7.71
CA LEU A 229 -9.72 -13.51 6.68
C LEU A 229 -9.74 -12.42 5.61
N ASN A 230 -8.57 -11.92 5.24
CA ASN A 230 -8.42 -10.90 4.20
C ASN A 230 -7.51 -11.43 3.10
N CYS A 231 -8.07 -11.63 1.91
CA CYS A 231 -7.31 -11.92 0.70
C CYS A 231 -7.19 -10.67 -0.16
N ILE A 232 -5.96 -10.23 -0.41
CA ILE A 232 -5.66 -9.03 -1.20
C ILE A 232 -5.20 -9.49 -2.59
N LYS A 233 -6.00 -9.12 -3.59
CA LYS A 233 -5.74 -9.37 -5.00
C LYS A 233 -5.22 -8.08 -5.66
N ILE A 234 -4.28 -8.22 -6.58
CA ILE A 234 -3.69 -7.12 -7.36
C ILE A 234 -3.62 -7.47 -8.85
N GLY A 235 -3.60 -6.48 -9.74
CA GLY A 235 -3.31 -6.67 -11.17
C GLY A 235 -4.51 -6.59 -12.09
N TYR A 236 -4.65 -7.49 -13.06
CA TYR A 236 -5.70 -7.40 -14.08
C TYR A 236 -7.10 -7.39 -13.47
N TYR A 237 -7.97 -6.52 -13.97
CA TYR A 237 -9.28 -6.25 -13.36
C TYR A 237 -10.33 -7.35 -13.60
N ARG A 238 -10.10 -8.28 -14.54
CA ARG A 238 -11.00 -9.40 -14.88
C ARG A 238 -10.39 -10.74 -14.50
N TYR A 239 -11.17 -11.61 -13.88
CA TYR A 239 -10.75 -12.94 -13.45
C TYR A 239 -11.98 -13.85 -13.28
N ASP A 240 -11.80 -15.15 -13.46
CA ASP A 240 -12.90 -16.13 -13.51
C ASP A 240 -13.51 -16.37 -12.14
N GLY A 241 -12.75 -16.15 -11.08
CA GLY A 241 -13.28 -16.21 -9.74
C GLY A 241 -12.26 -15.95 -8.65
N ILE A 242 -12.75 -15.76 -7.43
CA ILE A 242 -11.93 -15.77 -6.23
C ILE A 242 -12.68 -16.50 -5.13
N SER A 243 -11.98 -17.37 -4.41
CA SER A 243 -12.57 -18.14 -3.32
C SER A 243 -11.65 -18.17 -2.11
N MET A 244 -12.26 -18.21 -0.93
CA MET A 244 -11.58 -18.50 0.33
C MET A 244 -12.22 -19.75 0.92
N SER A 245 -11.39 -20.71 1.33
CA SER A 245 -11.84 -22.00 1.84
C SER A 245 -11.00 -22.47 3.01
N ILE A 246 -11.57 -23.39 3.79
CA ILE A 246 -10.87 -24.18 4.80
C ILE A 246 -10.97 -25.65 4.41
N GLY A 247 -9.82 -26.29 4.19
CA GLY A 247 -9.77 -27.60 3.54
C GLY A 247 -10.50 -27.56 2.18
N SER A 248 -11.47 -28.46 1.98
CA SER A 248 -12.31 -28.50 0.77
C SER A 248 -13.56 -27.61 0.84
N THR A 249 -13.82 -26.95 1.96
CA THR A 249 -15.07 -26.22 2.21
C THR A 249 -14.91 -24.75 1.89
N ALA A 250 -15.62 -24.28 0.85
CA ALA A 250 -15.65 -22.88 0.48
C ALA A 250 -16.41 -22.04 1.52
N LEU A 251 -15.75 -21.01 2.05
CA LEU A 251 -16.31 -20.03 2.98
C LEU A 251 -16.88 -18.84 2.23
N ALA A 252 -16.22 -18.45 1.15
CA ALA A 252 -16.75 -17.54 0.14
C ALA A 252 -16.24 -17.97 -1.23
N SER A 253 -17.10 -17.86 -2.24
CA SER A 253 -16.76 -18.17 -3.62
C SER A 253 -17.50 -17.21 -4.53
N TYR A 254 -16.74 -16.48 -5.34
CA TYR A 254 -17.26 -15.56 -6.34
C TYR A 254 -16.76 -16.00 -7.72
N THR A 255 -17.60 -15.80 -8.72
CA THR A 255 -17.33 -16.20 -10.11
C THR A 255 -17.57 -15.03 -11.06
N ASN A 256 -16.88 -15.01 -12.20
CA ASN A 256 -16.99 -13.99 -13.24
C ASN A 256 -16.77 -12.58 -12.69
N CYS A 257 -15.64 -12.38 -12.01
CA CYS A 257 -15.31 -11.14 -11.34
C CYS A 257 -14.71 -10.11 -12.31
N ASP A 258 -15.13 -8.85 -12.14
CA ASP A 258 -14.60 -7.71 -12.88
C ASP A 258 -14.57 -6.51 -11.95
N ASP A 259 -13.40 -6.07 -11.49
CA ASP A 259 -13.25 -5.01 -10.47
C ASP A 259 -13.80 -3.65 -10.88
N ARG A 260 -14.08 -3.46 -12.19
CA ARG A 260 -14.72 -2.24 -12.70
C ARG A 260 -16.22 -2.22 -12.41
N PHE A 261 -16.78 -3.36 -12.03
CA PHE A 261 -18.18 -3.55 -11.68
C PHE A 261 -18.28 -4.22 -10.30
N SER A 262 -19.40 -4.05 -9.61
CA SER A 262 -19.58 -4.65 -8.28
C SER A 262 -20.05 -6.11 -8.33
N TYR A 263 -19.52 -6.93 -9.24
CA TYR A 263 -19.93 -8.35 -9.39
C TYR A 263 -19.44 -9.22 -8.23
N CYS A 264 -18.26 -8.92 -7.71
CA CYS A 264 -17.65 -9.63 -6.61
C CYS A 264 -17.45 -8.65 -5.45
N PRO A 265 -18.21 -8.76 -4.34
CA PRO A 265 -18.19 -7.78 -3.26
C PRO A 265 -16.80 -7.73 -2.62
N SER A 266 -16.10 -6.63 -2.85
CA SER A 266 -14.74 -6.38 -2.38
C SER A 266 -14.59 -4.93 -1.93
N THR A 267 -13.51 -4.66 -1.20
CA THR A 267 -13.11 -3.30 -0.84
C THR A 267 -11.94 -2.87 -1.71
N VAL A 268 -12.08 -1.76 -2.45
CA VAL A 268 -10.98 -1.19 -3.24
C VAL A 268 -9.93 -0.60 -2.29
N LEU A 269 -8.67 -1.03 -2.43
CA LEU A 269 -7.53 -0.49 -1.69
C LEU A 269 -6.76 0.53 -2.54
N VAL A 270 -6.42 0.15 -3.77
CA VAL A 270 -5.67 0.99 -4.72
C VAL A 270 -6.29 0.83 -6.10
N SER A 271 -7.12 1.79 -6.51
CA SER A 271 -7.81 1.75 -7.80
C SER A 271 -6.85 1.77 -8.97
N SER A 272 -5.74 2.51 -8.84
CA SER A 272 -4.74 2.61 -9.91
C SER A 272 -4.06 1.28 -10.20
N ALA A 273 -4.00 0.30 -9.29
CA ALA A 273 -3.40 -1.02 -9.52
C ALA A 273 -4.44 -2.17 -9.56
N ASN A 274 -5.73 -1.81 -9.52
CA ASN A 274 -6.85 -2.74 -9.27
C ASN A 274 -6.58 -3.66 -8.07
N THR A 275 -6.03 -3.08 -6.99
CA THR A 275 -5.81 -3.78 -5.73
C THR A 275 -7.09 -3.75 -4.92
N VAL A 276 -7.64 -4.93 -4.65
CA VAL A 276 -8.91 -5.11 -3.95
C VAL A 276 -8.75 -6.14 -2.82
N ARG A 277 -9.52 -5.97 -1.76
CA ARG A 277 -9.55 -6.86 -0.60
C ARG A 277 -10.88 -7.59 -0.52
N TYR A 278 -10.79 -8.90 -0.43
CA TYR A 278 -11.89 -9.80 -0.10
C TYR A 278 -11.82 -10.16 1.38
N THR A 279 -12.92 -9.96 2.09
CA THR A 279 -12.98 -10.18 3.53
C THR A 279 -14.07 -11.21 3.85
N VAL A 280 -13.71 -12.22 4.62
CA VAL A 280 -14.65 -13.23 5.15
C VAL A 280 -14.61 -13.15 6.67
N ASN A 281 -15.78 -12.96 7.29
CA ASN A 281 -15.93 -13.03 8.74
C ASN A 281 -16.00 -14.51 9.15
N ILE A 282 -15.22 -14.87 10.16
CA ILE A 282 -15.12 -16.21 10.71
C ILE A 282 -15.57 -16.19 12.16
N THR A 283 -16.35 -17.20 12.52
CA THR A 283 -16.65 -17.54 13.92
C THR A 283 -16.08 -18.94 14.20
N TRP A 284 -15.39 -19.10 15.33
CA TRP A 284 -14.84 -20.37 15.77
C TRP A 284 -15.26 -20.69 17.21
N ASP A 285 -15.89 -21.83 17.43
CA ASP A 285 -16.44 -22.25 18.72
C ASP A 285 -15.54 -23.23 19.50
N GLY A 286 -14.33 -23.48 19.01
CA GLY A 286 -13.38 -24.46 19.56
C GLY A 286 -13.36 -25.79 18.81
N MET A 287 -14.37 -26.09 18.00
CA MET A 287 -14.45 -27.32 17.19
C MET A 287 -14.88 -27.07 15.74
N THR A 288 -15.62 -26.00 15.51
CA THR A 288 -16.28 -25.68 14.25
C THR A 288 -15.93 -24.26 13.83
N VAL A 289 -15.47 -24.12 12.60
CA VAL A 289 -15.30 -22.86 11.90
C VAL A 289 -16.57 -22.58 11.10
N SER A 290 -17.12 -21.37 11.20
CA SER A 290 -18.30 -20.97 10.44
C SER A 290 -18.16 -19.59 9.80
N SER A 291 -18.87 -19.40 8.70
CA SER A 291 -19.04 -18.12 8.02
C SER A 291 -20.44 -18.04 7.42
N GLY A 292 -21.29 -17.17 7.97
CA GLY A 292 -22.70 -17.11 7.60
C GLY A 292 -23.42 -18.45 7.89
N SER A 293 -23.95 -19.09 6.85
CA SER A 293 -24.62 -20.40 6.94
C SER A 293 -23.67 -21.59 6.76
N ILE A 294 -22.41 -21.35 6.44
CA ILE A 294 -21.40 -22.39 6.20
C ILE A 294 -20.74 -22.76 7.52
N SER A 295 -20.57 -24.06 7.78
CA SER A 295 -19.83 -24.56 8.93
C SER A 295 -18.97 -25.77 8.56
N GLN A 296 -17.79 -25.87 9.17
CA GLN A 296 -16.83 -26.94 8.95
C GLN A 296 -16.21 -27.33 10.29
N SER A 297 -16.27 -28.62 10.63
CA SER A 297 -15.53 -29.13 11.79
C SER A 297 -14.03 -29.15 11.46
N THR A 298 -13.23 -28.73 12.43
CA THR A 298 -11.77 -28.62 12.33
C THR A 298 -11.14 -29.22 13.56
N THR A 299 -10.04 -29.97 13.38
CA THR A 299 -9.24 -30.51 14.48
C THR A 299 -7.78 -30.14 14.26
N GLY A 300 -7.16 -29.48 15.24
CA GLY A 300 -5.79 -28.97 15.12
C GLY A 300 -5.71 -27.67 14.32
N ASP A 301 -4.58 -27.47 13.64
CA ASP A 301 -4.30 -26.26 12.86
C ASP A 301 -5.38 -25.97 11.80
N GLN A 302 -5.85 -24.73 11.78
CA GLN A 302 -6.83 -24.27 10.80
C GLN A 302 -6.08 -23.79 9.56
N MET A 303 -6.16 -24.57 8.48
CA MET A 303 -5.53 -24.25 7.20
C MET A 303 -6.53 -23.64 6.22
N TYR A 304 -6.41 -22.34 6.04
CA TYR A 304 -7.16 -21.56 5.08
C TYR A 304 -6.40 -21.43 3.78
N GLN A 305 -7.13 -21.29 2.68
CA GLN A 305 -6.58 -20.95 1.38
C GLN A 305 -7.43 -19.87 0.70
N CYS A 306 -6.76 -18.94 0.03
CA CYS A 306 -7.37 -18.06 -0.97
C CYS A 306 -6.89 -18.50 -2.35
N VAL A 307 -7.84 -18.74 -3.25
CA VAL A 307 -7.59 -19.14 -4.64
C VAL A 307 -8.17 -18.07 -5.56
N LEU A 308 -7.35 -17.59 -6.48
CA LEU A 308 -7.69 -16.63 -7.52
C LEU A 308 -7.58 -17.32 -8.88
N ASP A 309 -8.70 -17.43 -9.57
CA ASP A 309 -8.84 -18.10 -10.86
C ASP A 309 -8.68 -17.09 -11.99
N ASN A 310 -7.60 -17.24 -12.78
CA ASN A 310 -7.25 -16.28 -13.84
C ASN A 310 -7.88 -16.70 -15.18
N LEU A 311 -8.58 -15.77 -15.83
CA LEU A 311 -9.38 -15.97 -17.06
C LEU A 311 -8.72 -16.74 -18.22
N SER A 312 -7.38 -16.75 -18.29
CA SER A 312 -6.59 -17.52 -19.26
C SER A 312 -5.18 -17.78 -18.74
N GLY A 313 -5.00 -17.77 -17.42
CA GLY A 313 -3.72 -17.85 -16.74
C GLY A 313 -3.65 -19.01 -15.76
N ALA A 314 -2.52 -19.15 -15.08
CA ALA A 314 -2.44 -20.05 -13.94
C ALA A 314 -3.19 -19.45 -12.75
N ASP A 315 -3.90 -20.30 -12.01
CA ASP A 315 -4.51 -19.94 -10.75
C ASP A 315 -3.44 -19.55 -9.74
N ARG A 316 -3.77 -18.60 -8.88
CA ARG A 316 -2.91 -18.17 -7.78
C ARG A 316 -3.51 -18.66 -6.48
N THR A 317 -2.67 -19.20 -5.62
CA THR A 317 -3.11 -19.73 -4.33
C THR A 317 -2.19 -19.23 -3.22
N ARG A 318 -2.77 -18.71 -2.15
CA ARG A 318 -2.07 -18.46 -0.89
C ARG A 318 -2.75 -19.18 0.25
N THR A 319 -1.95 -19.80 1.09
CA THR A 319 -2.40 -20.51 2.29
C THR A 319 -2.07 -19.71 3.54
N LEU A 320 -2.93 -19.79 4.54
CA LEU A 320 -2.74 -19.22 5.87
C LEU A 320 -3.06 -20.30 6.90
N THR A 321 -2.16 -20.48 7.87
CA THR A 321 -2.37 -21.45 8.96
C THR A 321 -2.50 -20.69 10.28
N ILE A 322 -3.60 -20.93 10.99
CA ILE A 322 -3.78 -20.50 12.39
C ILE A 322 -3.57 -21.74 13.26
N LYS A 323 -2.65 -21.64 14.22
CA LYS A 323 -2.27 -22.71 15.15
C LYS A 323 -3.02 -22.58 16.47
#